data_AF-A0A7W0JMK1-F1
#
_entry.id   AF-A0A7W0JMK1-F1
#
_cell.length_a   1.000
_cell.length_b   1.000
_cell.length_c   1.000
_cell.angle_alpha   90.00
_cell.angle_beta   90.00
_cell.angle_gamma   90.00
#
_symmetry.space_group_name_H-M   'P 1'
#
loop_
_entity.id
_entity.type
_entity.pdbx_description
1 polymer ?
#
loop_
_entity_poly.entity_id
_entity_poly.type
_entity_poly.pdbx_seq_one_letter_code
_entity_poly.pdbx_strand_id
1 'polypeptide(L)'
;MRPAVSEPLGDAIEEHRVVVIEPVILELLRGVRDAREVIRQARRYDALRKVPLGPRLERRARDVQVRLSWRGYHRGPSPVDLLAAAAAESVDAELWHCDRHFELIAEVTGQPMRRVGT
;
A
#
# COMPACT_ATOMS: atom_id res chain seq x y z
N MET A 1 16.02 -4.14 -0.55
CA MET A 1 15.14 -3.71 0.56
C MET A 1 15.99 -3.64 1.83
N ARG A 2 15.68 -2.77 2.79
CA ARG A 2 16.43 -2.71 4.07
C ARG A 2 16.16 -3.98 4.91
N PRO A 3 17.14 -4.52 5.67
CA PRO A 3 16.99 -5.75 6.46
C PRO A 3 15.80 -5.72 7.43
N ALA A 4 15.58 -4.58 8.09
CA ALA A 4 14.51 -4.36 9.06
C ALA A 4 13.08 -4.38 8.46
N VAL A 5 12.95 -4.40 7.13
CA VAL A 5 11.66 -4.60 6.43
C VAL A 5 11.57 -6.01 5.84
N SER A 6 12.70 -6.63 5.50
CA SER A 6 12.70 -7.90 4.76
C SER A 6 12.31 -9.11 5.57
N GLU A 7 12.68 -9.17 6.86
CA GLU A 7 12.39 -10.35 7.68
C GLU A 7 10.90 -10.43 8.06
N PRO A 8 10.26 -9.38 8.65
CA PRO A 8 8.84 -9.46 9.00
C PRO A 8 7.91 -9.58 7.79
N LEU A 9 8.30 -8.99 6.64
CA LEU A 9 7.55 -9.12 5.41
C LEU A 9 7.72 -10.52 4.79
N GLY A 10 8.91 -11.12 4.91
CA GLY A 10 9.16 -12.51 4.49
C GLY A 10 8.21 -13.47 5.18
N ASP A 11 8.17 -13.43 6.51
CA ASP A 11 7.29 -14.28 7.32
C ASP A 11 5.81 -14.09 6.95
N ALA A 12 5.38 -12.83 6.78
CA ALA A 12 3.99 -12.53 6.41
C ALA A 12 3.63 -13.04 5.00
N ILE A 13 4.59 -13.06 4.06
CA ILE A 13 4.39 -13.63 2.73
C ILE A 13 4.28 -15.14 2.81
N GLU A 14 5.18 -15.80 3.54
CA GLU A 14 5.18 -17.26 3.72
C GLU A 14 3.90 -17.76 4.40
N GLU A 15 3.37 -16.99 5.35
CA GLU A 15 2.12 -17.29 6.04
C GLU A 15 0.85 -16.85 5.27
N HIS A 16 0.99 -16.37 4.02
CA HIS A 16 -0.12 -15.88 3.18
C HIS A 16 -0.97 -14.76 3.81
N ARG A 17 -0.37 -13.94 4.68
CA ARG A 17 -1.06 -12.83 5.36
C ARG A 17 -0.95 -11.49 4.64
N VAL A 18 -0.20 -11.43 3.54
CA VAL A 18 -0.03 -10.21 2.75
C VAL A 18 -1.12 -10.07 1.69
N VAL A 19 -1.69 -8.87 1.63
CA VAL A 19 -2.53 -8.42 0.51
C VAL A 19 -1.93 -7.21 -0.15
N VAL A 20 -2.19 -7.06 -1.45
CA VAL A 20 -1.74 -5.90 -2.23
C VAL A 20 -2.84 -5.41 -3.15
N ILE A 21 -2.65 -4.21 -3.70
CA ILE A 21 -3.41 -3.73 -4.86
C ILE A 21 -2.51 -3.64 -6.08
N GLU A 22 -3.08 -3.77 -7.27
CA GLU A 22 -2.32 -3.75 -8.52
C GLU A 22 -1.47 -2.48 -8.71
N PRO A 23 -1.96 -1.26 -8.39
CA PRO A 23 -1.13 -0.05 -8.53
C PRO A 23 0.16 -0.08 -7.70
N VAL A 24 0.16 -0.71 -6.51
CA VAL A 24 1.38 -0.88 -5.71
C VAL A 24 2.36 -1.81 -6.42
N ILE A 25 1.89 -2.90 -7.01
CA ILE A 25 2.74 -3.79 -7.84
C ILE A 25 3.36 -2.99 -8.99
N LEU A 26 2.57 -2.17 -9.70
CA LEU A 26 3.06 -1.36 -10.81
C LEU A 26 4.14 -0.37 -10.37
N GLU A 27 4.01 0.24 -9.20
CA GLU A 27 5.06 1.11 -8.64
C GLU A 27 6.35 0.35 -8.30
N LEU A 28 6.23 -0.84 -7.72
CA LEU A 28 7.39 -1.70 -7.43
C LEU A 28 8.11 -2.09 -8.73
N LEU A 29 7.37 -2.51 -9.76
CA LEU A 29 7.93 -2.88 -11.06
C LEU A 29 8.57 -1.69 -11.78
N ARG A 30 8.01 -0.49 -11.66
CA ARG A 30 8.58 0.75 -12.24
C ARG A 30 9.98 1.07 -11.70
N GLY A 31 10.29 0.65 -10.47
CA GLY A 31 11.62 0.82 -9.88
C GLY A 31 12.68 -0.16 -10.38
N VAL A 32 12.29 -1.18 -11.15
CA VAL A 32 13.18 -2.22 -11.65
C VAL A 32 13.85 -1.77 -12.96
N ARG A 33 15.17 -1.98 -13.06
CA ARG A 33 15.99 -1.42 -14.16
C ARG A 33 16.13 -2.33 -15.39
N ASP A 34 15.75 -3.60 -15.30
CA ASP A 34 15.97 -4.61 -16.34
C ASP A 34 14.68 -5.38 -16.65
N ALA A 35 14.40 -5.59 -17.94
CA ALA A 35 13.17 -6.22 -18.39
C ALA A 35 13.04 -7.68 -17.92
N ARG A 36 14.15 -8.43 -17.83
CA ARG A 36 14.11 -9.81 -17.32
C ARG A 36 13.81 -9.83 -15.83
N GLU A 37 14.33 -8.88 -15.07
CA GLU A 37 13.97 -8.71 -13.65
C GLU A 37 12.50 -8.30 -13.49
N VAL A 38 11.96 -7.38 -14.32
CA VAL A 38 10.54 -7.02 -14.30
C VAL A 38 9.65 -8.27 -14.47
N ILE A 39 9.93 -9.09 -15.50
CA ILE A 39 9.16 -10.32 -15.76
C ILE A 39 9.24 -11.30 -14.57
N ARG A 40 10.43 -11.46 -13.99
CA ARG A 40 10.64 -12.34 -12.83
C ARG A 40 9.88 -11.84 -11.60
N GLN A 41 9.91 -10.53 -11.32
CA GLN A 41 9.21 -9.94 -10.18
C GLN A 41 7.70 -9.99 -10.36
N ALA A 42 7.19 -9.68 -11.56
CA ALA A 42 5.76 -9.75 -11.85
C ALA A 42 5.18 -11.14 -11.55
N ARG A 43 5.87 -12.21 -12.00
CA ARG A 43 5.49 -13.60 -11.69
C ARG A 43 5.50 -13.92 -10.20
N ARG A 44 6.39 -13.30 -9.41
CA ARG A 44 6.40 -13.46 -7.95
C ARG A 44 5.23 -12.76 -7.30
N TYR A 45 4.91 -11.55 -7.76
CA TYR A 45 3.76 -10.78 -7.25
C TYR A 45 2.41 -11.41 -7.61
N ASP A 46 2.35 -12.24 -8.65
CA ASP A 46 1.14 -13.01 -8.97
C ASP A 46 0.72 -14.01 -7.90
N ALA A 47 1.65 -14.44 -7.05
CA ALA A 47 1.34 -15.31 -5.91
C ALA A 47 0.70 -14.55 -4.73
N LEU A 48 0.75 -13.22 -4.71
CA LEU A 48 0.16 -12.42 -3.65
C LEU A 48 -1.35 -12.30 -3.82
N ARG A 49 -2.08 -12.34 -2.70
CA ARG A 49 -3.52 -12.06 -2.70
C ARG A 49 -3.75 -10.59 -3.08
N LYS A 50 -4.59 -10.35 -4.08
CA LYS A 50 -4.91 -9.00 -4.56
C LYS A 50 -6.28 -8.55 -4.04
N VAL A 51 -6.38 -7.33 -3.54
CA VAL A 51 -7.68 -6.66 -3.29
C VAL A 51 -8.11 -5.99 -4.60
N PRO A 52 -9.22 -6.40 -5.22
CA PRO A 52 -9.68 -5.79 -6.45
C PRO A 52 -10.13 -4.36 -6.19
N LEU A 53 -9.59 -3.43 -6.97
CA LEU A 53 -10.08 -2.06 -6.95
C LEU A 53 -11.45 -1.99 -7.64
N GLY A 54 -12.28 -1.08 -7.15
CA GLY A 54 -13.57 -0.82 -7.74
C GLY A 54 -14.21 0.44 -7.16
N PRO A 55 -15.42 0.78 -7.62
CA PRO A 55 -16.02 2.08 -7.34
C PRO A 55 -16.14 2.42 -5.85
N ARG A 56 -16.31 1.43 -4.96
CA ARG A 56 -16.36 1.65 -3.51
C ARG A 56 -15.01 2.13 -2.96
N LEU A 57 -13.91 1.48 -3.35
CA LEU A 57 -12.57 1.82 -2.88
C LEU A 57 -12.11 3.15 -3.47
N GLU A 58 -12.42 3.42 -4.73
CA GLU A 58 -12.13 4.70 -5.39
C GLU A 58 -12.85 5.87 -4.71
N ARG A 59 -14.14 5.71 -4.38
CA ARG A 59 -14.88 6.72 -3.60
C ARG A 59 -14.28 6.90 -2.23
N ARG A 60 -13.93 5.80 -1.53
CA ARG A 60 -13.30 5.90 -0.21
C ARG A 60 -11.96 6.63 -0.25
N ALA A 61 -11.11 6.34 -1.22
CA ALA A 61 -9.84 7.04 -1.43
C ALA A 61 -10.06 8.55 -1.67
N ARG A 62 -11.06 8.91 -2.49
CA ARG A 62 -11.46 10.31 -2.69
C ARG A 62 -11.95 10.96 -1.40
N ASP A 63 -12.78 10.29 -0.62
CA ASP A 63 -13.28 10.81 0.65
C ASP A 63 -12.12 11.11 1.62
N VAL A 64 -11.13 10.21 1.69
CA VAL A 64 -9.91 10.43 2.49
C VAL A 64 -9.13 11.64 1.97
N GLN A 65 -8.98 11.80 0.66
CA GLN A 65 -8.33 12.97 0.06
C GLN A 65 -9.03 14.28 0.43
N VAL A 66 -10.36 14.30 0.38
CA VAL A 66 -11.17 15.45 0.80
C VAL A 66 -10.96 15.72 2.29
N ARG A 67 -10.92 14.70 3.15
CA ARG A 67 -10.66 14.88 4.59
C ARG A 67 -9.29 15.46 4.87
N LEU A 68 -8.28 15.07 4.10
CA LEU A 68 -6.93 15.65 4.17
C LEU A 68 -6.89 17.10 3.68
N SER A 69 -7.76 17.50 2.75
CA SER A 69 -7.78 18.88 2.23
C SER A 69 -8.20 19.88 3.29
N TRP A 70 -9.16 19.52 4.15
CA TRP A 70 -9.55 20.33 5.32
C TRP A 70 -8.42 20.57 6.32
N ARG A 71 -7.36 19.75 6.28
CA ARG A 71 -6.15 19.87 7.10
C ARG A 71 -4.94 20.44 6.34
N GLY A 72 -5.10 20.81 5.07
CA GLY A 72 -4.00 21.31 4.23
C GLY A 72 -3.06 20.24 3.65
N TYR A 73 -3.37 18.95 3.81
CA TYR A 73 -2.49 17.84 3.42
C TYR A 73 -2.91 17.10 2.14
N HIS A 74 -3.84 17.63 1.34
CA HIS A 74 -4.38 16.97 0.13
C HIS A 74 -3.36 16.69 -0.99
N ARG A 75 -2.15 17.26 -0.91
CA ARG A 75 -1.03 17.00 -1.83
C ARG A 75 0.09 16.13 -1.24
N GLY A 76 -0.07 15.67 0.01
CA GLY A 76 0.92 14.83 0.67
C GLY A 76 0.88 13.40 0.15
N PRO A 77 -0.12 12.59 0.53
CA PRO A 77 -0.26 11.23 0.02
C PRO A 77 -0.59 11.19 -1.47
N SER A 78 0.02 10.24 -2.18
CA SER A 78 -0.25 9.99 -3.59
C SER A 78 -1.63 9.31 -3.79
N PRO A 79 -2.18 9.32 -5.02
CA PRO A 79 -3.38 8.54 -5.32
C PRO A 79 -3.23 7.04 -5.02
N VAL A 80 -2.04 6.46 -5.21
CA VAL A 80 -1.77 5.05 -4.90
C VAL A 80 -1.79 4.80 -3.39
N ASP A 81 -1.24 5.71 -2.58
CA ASP A 81 -1.29 5.62 -1.11
C ASP A 81 -2.73 5.62 -0.60
N LEU A 82 -3.57 6.50 -1.17
CA LEU A 82 -4.98 6.61 -0.80
C LEU A 82 -5.78 5.35 -1.18
N LEU A 83 -5.51 4.77 -2.35
CA LEU A 83 -6.12 3.51 -2.78
C LEU A 83 -5.65 2.34 -1.93
N ALA A 84 -4.36 2.28 -1.56
CA ALA A 84 -3.82 1.26 -0.69
C ALA A 84 -4.44 1.32 0.71
N ALA A 85 -4.59 2.52 1.27
CA ALA A 85 -5.27 2.73 2.54
C ALA A 85 -6.74 2.31 2.49
N ALA A 86 -7.48 2.70 1.44
CA ALA A 86 -8.87 2.30 1.26
C ALA A 86 -9.03 0.79 1.09
N ALA A 87 -8.08 0.13 0.40
CA ALA A 87 -8.09 -1.31 0.22
C ALA A 87 -7.82 -2.05 1.55
N ALA A 88 -6.80 -1.63 2.31
CA ALA A 88 -6.49 -2.21 3.61
C ALA A 88 -7.67 -2.07 4.59
N GLU A 89 -8.28 -0.89 4.66
CA GLU A 89 -9.49 -0.64 5.45
C GLU A 89 -10.66 -1.54 5.03
N SER A 90 -10.81 -1.82 3.73
CA SER A 90 -11.94 -2.63 3.22
C SER A 90 -11.88 -4.12 3.58
N VAL A 91 -10.71 -4.61 3.99
CA VAL A 91 -10.46 -6.01 4.35
C VAL A 91 -9.93 -6.17 5.77
N ASP A 92 -10.10 -5.14 6.61
CA ASP A 92 -9.65 -5.08 8.00
C ASP A 92 -8.16 -5.44 8.19
N ALA A 93 -7.32 -5.06 7.22
CA ALA A 93 -5.88 -5.29 7.28
C ALA A 93 -5.12 -4.09 7.88
N GLU A 94 -4.08 -4.38 8.65
CA GLU A 94 -3.09 -3.38 9.07
C GLU A 94 -2.20 -3.00 7.88
N LEU A 95 -2.12 -1.71 7.55
CA LEU A 95 -1.30 -1.24 6.43
C LEU A 95 0.15 -1.03 6.89
N TRP A 96 1.08 -1.74 6.27
CA TRP A 96 2.52 -1.59 6.54
C TRP A 96 3.15 -0.58 5.59
N HIS A 97 3.90 0.40 6.10
CA HIS A 97 4.48 1.46 5.29
C HIS A 97 5.86 1.91 5.77
N CYS A 98 6.60 2.58 4.87
CA CYS A 98 7.87 3.25 5.16
C CYS A 98 7.79 4.78 5.01
N ASP A 99 6.66 5.31 4.50
CA ASP A 99 6.47 6.74 4.21
C ASP A 99 5.56 7.40 5.26
N ARG A 100 5.98 8.55 5.78
CA ARG A 100 5.22 9.36 6.76
C ARG A 100 3.88 9.85 6.21
N HIS A 101 3.68 9.89 4.89
CA HIS A 101 2.38 10.29 4.33
C HIS A 101 1.24 9.37 4.76
N PHE A 102 1.52 8.09 5.05
CA PHE A 102 0.53 7.17 5.60
C PHE A 102 0.11 7.54 7.03
N GLU A 103 0.97 8.18 7.82
CA GLU A 103 0.62 8.65 9.17
C GLU A 103 -0.47 9.74 9.07
N LEU A 104 -0.37 10.65 8.10
CA LEU A 104 -1.43 11.64 7.82
C LEU A 104 -2.76 10.97 7.44
N ILE A 105 -2.70 9.88 6.67
CA ILE A 105 -3.90 9.09 6.34
C ILE A 105 -4.49 8.47 7.62
N ALA A 106 -3.66 7.85 8.46
CA ALA A 106 -4.12 7.25 9.72
C ALA A 106 -4.79 8.27 10.64
N GLU A 107 -4.29 9.51 10.72
CA GLU A 107 -4.92 10.56 11.53
C GLU A 107 -6.33 10.97 11.06
N VAL A 108 -6.66 10.72 9.78
CA VAL A 108 -8.03 10.94 9.29
C VAL A 108 -8.83 9.64 9.35
N THR A 109 -8.31 8.49 8.94
CA THR A 109 -9.11 7.25 8.89
C THR A 109 -9.25 6.53 10.23
N GLY A 110 -8.28 6.68 11.12
CA GLY A 110 -8.14 5.87 12.34
C GLY A 110 -7.80 4.41 12.07
N GLN A 111 -7.48 4.04 10.82
CA GLN A 111 -7.23 2.65 10.45
C GLN A 111 -5.88 2.17 11.00
N PRO A 112 -5.73 0.86 11.29
CA PRO A 112 -4.46 0.32 11.76
C PRO A 112 -3.36 0.48 10.72
N MET A 113 -2.24 1.09 11.13
CA MET A 113 -1.05 1.23 10.30
C MET A 113 0.20 0.93 11.10
N ARG A 114 1.18 0.33 10.45
CA ARG A 114 2.48 0.00 11.02
C ARG A 114 3.60 0.57 10.18
N ARG A 115 4.43 1.40 10.80
CA ARG A 115 5.69 1.82 10.20
C ARG A 115 6.71 0.69 10.30
N VAL A 116 7.34 0.33 9.19
CA VAL A 116 8.39 -0.70 9.12
C VAL A 116 9.73 -0.10 8.69
N GLY A 117 10.84 -0.71 9.11
CA GLY A 117 12.18 -0.30 8.68
C GLY A 117 12.78 0.92 9.39
N THR A 118 12.28 1.24 10.59
CA THR A 118 12.96 2.09 11.59
C THR A 118 14.30 1.49 11.99
#